data_AF-A0A2M7KUS0-F1
#
_entry.id   AF-A0A2M7KUS0-F1
#
_cell.length_a   1.000
_cell.length_b   1.000
_cell.length_c   1.000
_cell.angle_alpha   90.00
_cell.angle_beta   90.00
_cell.angle_gamma   90.00
#
_symmetry.space_group_name_H-M   'P 1'
#
loop_
_entity.id
_entity.type
_entity.pdbx_description
1 polymer ?
#
loop_
_entity_poly.entity_id
_entity_poly.type
_entity_poly.pdbx_seq_one_letter_code
_entity_poly.pdbx_strand_id
1 'polypeptide(L)'
;MCGELGGEAKFVTDDYLAFVVAVRLGTTAWMLPDLVTNLAADGDLPLGTARSILEAIRQRYHRGVVEHSLVRLQEVIPDAKGISAGQ
;
A
#
# COMPACT_ATOMS: atom_id res chain seq x y z
N MET A 1 10.34 -0.06 -29.13
CA MET A 1 10.03 -1.08 -30.16
C MET A 1 9.00 -2.01 -29.55
N CYS A 2 7.87 -2.35 -30.14
CA CYS A 2 7.55 -2.43 -31.56
C CYS A 2 6.15 -3.07 -31.65
N GLY A 3 5.38 -2.79 -32.71
CA GLY A 3 4.57 -3.85 -33.33
C GLY A 3 5.52 -4.97 -33.81
N GLU A 4 5.11 -6.22 -33.97
CA GLU A 4 3.94 -6.65 -34.74
C GLU A 4 3.69 -8.15 -34.53
N LEU A 5 2.52 -8.63 -35.01
CA LEU A 5 2.20 -10.01 -35.46
C LEU A 5 1.90 -11.09 -34.40
N GLY A 6 0.64 -11.56 -34.46
CA GLY A 6 0.08 -12.81 -33.94
C GLY A 6 0.89 -13.67 -32.97
N GLY A 7 0.54 -13.62 -31.69
CA GLY A 7 1.08 -14.49 -30.64
C GLY A 7 0.81 -13.88 -29.27
N GLU A 8 0.08 -14.61 -28.42
CA GLU A 8 -0.22 -14.40 -27.00
C GLU A 8 -0.03 -13.00 -26.39
N ALA A 9 -1.13 -12.42 -25.90
CA ALA A 9 -1.18 -11.12 -25.24
C ALA A 9 -0.06 -10.95 -24.19
N LYS A 10 0.90 -10.05 -24.47
CA LYS A 10 1.96 -9.70 -23.52
C LYS A 10 1.42 -8.65 -22.55
N PHE A 11 1.16 -9.07 -21.32
CA PHE A 11 0.79 -8.16 -20.24
C PHE A 11 2.02 -7.46 -19.68
N VAL A 12 2.05 -6.13 -19.80
CA VAL A 12 2.95 -5.26 -19.04
C VAL A 12 2.10 -4.59 -17.97
N THR A 13 2.05 -5.20 -16.78
CA THR A 13 1.48 -4.55 -15.58
C THR A 13 2.60 -3.84 -14.85
N ASP A 14 2.81 -2.57 -15.20
CA ASP A 14 3.69 -1.68 -14.44
C ASP A 14 2.83 -0.78 -13.55
N ASP A 15 2.37 -1.34 -12.42
CA ASP A 15 1.59 -0.64 -11.40
C ASP A 15 2.36 0.56 -10.83
N TYR A 16 3.70 0.54 -10.92
CA TYR A 16 4.55 1.64 -10.50
C TYR A 16 4.55 2.78 -11.52
N LEU A 17 4.65 2.51 -12.82
CA LEU A 17 4.48 3.53 -13.86
C LEU A 17 3.07 4.15 -13.79
N ALA A 18 2.04 3.32 -13.59
CA ALA A 18 0.67 3.79 -13.40
C ALA A 18 0.56 4.73 -12.18
N PHE A 19 1.16 4.34 -11.04
CA PHE A 19 1.26 5.19 -9.85
C PHE A 19 1.98 6.51 -10.14
N VAL A 20 3.15 6.45 -10.79
CA VAL A 20 3.95 7.62 -11.14
C VAL A 20 3.19 8.59 -12.06
N VAL A 21 2.46 8.06 -13.04
CA VAL A 21 1.61 8.86 -13.93
C VAL A 21 0.46 9.49 -13.14
N ALA A 22 -0.24 8.71 -12.30
CA ALA A 22 -1.35 9.20 -11.50
C ALA A 22 -0.91 10.35 -10.56
N VAL A 23 0.22 10.18 -9.87
CA VAL A 23 0.80 11.23 -9.01
C VAL A 23 1.13 12.49 -9.81
N ARG A 24 1.72 12.35 -11.02
CA ARG A 24 2.02 13.50 -11.88
C ARG A 24 0.79 14.21 -12.42
N LEU A 25 -0.31 13.49 -12.60
CA LEU A 25 -1.61 14.05 -12.98
C LEU A 25 -2.38 14.64 -11.79
N GLY A 26 -1.79 14.70 -10.60
CA GLY A 26 -2.44 15.19 -9.39
C GLY A 26 -3.55 14.28 -8.87
N THR A 27 -3.59 13.02 -9.33
CA THR A 27 -4.53 12.02 -8.83
C THR A 27 -3.96 11.35 -7.59
N THR A 28 -4.77 11.24 -6.54
CA THR A 28 -4.41 10.44 -5.36
C THR A 28 -4.36 8.97 -5.77
N ALA A 29 -3.15 8.43 -5.87
CA ALA A 29 -2.92 7.01 -6.07
C ALA A 29 -2.24 6.45 -4.82
N TRP A 30 -2.66 5.26 -4.41
CA TRP A 30 -2.05 4.52 -3.33
C TRP A 30 -1.49 3.22 -3.88
N MET A 31 -0.25 2.90 -3.52
CA MET A 31 0.20 1.53 -3.69
C MET A 31 -0.49 0.67 -2.63
N LEU A 32 -0.58 -0.64 -2.87
CA LEU A 32 -1.23 -1.56 -1.93
C LEU A 32 -0.75 -1.42 -0.47
N PRO A 33 0.56 -1.23 -0.17
CA PRO A 33 1.00 -0.98 1.20
C PRO A 33 0.40 0.29 1.81
N ASP A 34 0.31 1.39 1.05
CA ASP A 34 -0.28 2.65 1.52
C ASP A 34 -1.77 2.49 1.83
N LEU A 35 -2.50 1.79 0.95
CA LEU A 35 -3.91 1.47 1.17
C LEU A 35 -4.12 0.66 2.45
N VAL A 36 -3.29 -0.38 2.67
CA VAL A 36 -3.38 -1.23 3.86
C VAL A 36 -3.10 -0.43 5.14
N THR A 37 -2.11 0.46 5.12
CA THR A 37 -1.82 1.34 6.27
C THR A 37 -2.95 2.33 6.53
N ASN A 38 -3.55 2.93 5.49
CA ASN A 38 -4.66 3.87 5.65
C ASN A 38 -5.91 3.19 6.22
N LEU A 39 -6.31 2.03 5.67
CA LEU A 39 -7.46 1.28 6.20
C LEU A 39 -7.27 0.87 7.66
N ALA A 40 -6.02 0.58 8.05
CA ALA A 40 -5.72 0.28 9.45
C ALA A 40 -5.76 1.52 10.34
N ALA A 41 -5.34 2.69 9.83
CA ALA A 41 -5.43 3.97 10.52
C ALA A 41 -6.88 4.43 10.74
N ASP A 42 -7.74 4.18 9.75
CA ASP A 42 -9.17 4.53 9.79
C ASP A 42 -9.99 3.53 10.64
N GLY A 43 -9.38 2.42 11.08
CA GLY A 43 -10.04 1.37 11.86
C GLY A 43 -10.84 0.36 11.03
N ASP A 44 -10.86 0.52 9.70
CA ASP A 44 -11.53 -0.36 8.74
C ASP A 44 -10.83 -1.71 8.56
N LEU A 45 -9.57 -1.81 8.99
CA LEU A 45 -8.77 -3.03 8.93
C LEU A 45 -8.07 -3.32 10.27
N PRO A 46 -8.30 -4.49 10.91
CA PRO A 46 -7.61 -4.83 12.15
C PRO A 46 -6.09 -4.82 11.97
N LEU A 47 -5.37 -4.21 12.92
CA LEU A 47 -3.90 -4.05 12.88
C LEU A 47 -3.15 -5.37 12.66
N GLY A 48 -3.62 -6.47 13.27
CA GLY A 48 -3.04 -7.80 13.08
C GLY A 48 -3.16 -8.27 11.63
N THR A 49 -4.34 -8.08 11.02
CA THR A 49 -4.61 -8.41 9.63
C THR A 49 -3.80 -7.52 8.67
N ALA A 50 -3.73 -6.22 8.93
CA ALA A 50 -2.91 -5.28 8.15
C ALA A 50 -1.43 -5.70 8.14
N ARG A 51 -0.87 -6.07 9.30
CA ARG A 51 0.49 -6.61 9.41
C ARG A 51 0.66 -7.89 8.59
N SER A 52 -0.28 -8.84 8.69
CA SER A 52 -0.23 -10.09 7.93
C SER A 52 -0.26 -9.86 6.41
N ILE A 53 -1.06 -8.90 5.94
CA ILE A 53 -1.12 -8.54 4.52
C ILE A 53 0.22 -7.96 4.07
N LEU A 54 0.78 -6.99 4.81
CA LEU A 54 2.07 -6.37 4.49
C LEU A 54 3.20 -7.41 4.42
N GLU A 55 3.25 -8.33 5.39
CA GLU A 55 4.21 -9.44 5.39
C GLU A 55 4.03 -10.37 4.18
N ALA A 56 2.79 -10.72 3.83
CA ALA A 56 2.49 -11.59 2.69
C ALA A 56 2.92 -11.00 1.34
N ILE A 57 2.87 -9.67 1.19
CA ILE A 57 3.25 -8.98 -0.05
C ILE A 57 4.73 -8.58 -0.10
N ARG A 58 5.53 -8.85 0.95
CA ARG A 58 6.94 -8.40 1.03
C ARG A 58 7.77 -8.73 -0.22
N GLN A 59 7.59 -9.93 -0.79
CA GLN A 59 8.35 -10.38 -1.96
C GLN A 59 7.99 -9.62 -3.26
N ARG A 60 6.87 -8.90 -3.30
CA ARG A 60 6.40 -8.16 -4.48
C ARG A 60 6.97 -6.75 -4.58
N TYR A 61 7.58 -6.25 -3.51
CA TYR A 61 8.05 -4.87 -3.42
C TYR A 61 9.57 -4.82 -3.29
N HIS A 62 10.14 -3.70 -3.74
CA HIS A 62 11.55 -3.41 -3.50
C HIS A 62 11.82 -3.36 -1.98
N ARG A 63 13.02 -3.80 -1.60
CA ARG A 63 13.48 -3.80 -0.21
C ARG A 63 13.26 -2.41 0.41
N GLY A 64 12.64 -2.36 1.60
CA GLY A 64 12.39 -1.14 2.34
C GLY A 64 10.95 -0.62 2.25
N VAL A 65 10.20 -0.93 1.19
CA VAL A 65 8.82 -0.40 1.03
C VAL A 65 7.88 -1.00 2.08
N VAL A 66 7.93 -2.31 2.27
CA VAL A 66 7.11 -2.99 3.27
C VAL A 66 7.60 -2.67 4.68
N GLU A 67 8.91 -2.60 4.90
CA GLU A 67 9.49 -2.23 6.20
C GLU A 67 9.03 -0.83 6.63
N HIS A 68 9.04 0.14 5.72
CA HIS A 68 8.51 1.48 5.97
C HIS A 68 7.03 1.46 6.34
N SER A 69 6.22 0.69 5.61
CA SER A 69 4.77 0.56 5.87
C SER A 69 4.47 -0.09 7.22
N LEU A 70 5.29 -1.07 7.63
CA LEU A 70 5.20 -1.72 8.94
C LEU A 70 5.60 -0.81 10.10
N VAL A 71 6.52 0.14 9.87
CA VAL A 71 6.84 1.19 10.86
C VAL A 71 5.66 2.13 11.01
N ARG A 72 5.08 2.63 9.90
CA ARG A 72 3.89 3.50 9.95
C ARG A 72 2.70 2.83 10.62
N LEU A 73 2.50 1.53 10.40
CA LEU A 73 1.44 0.76 11.07
C LEU A 73 1.61 0.73 12.60
N GLN A 74 2.84 0.82 13.12
CA GLN A 74 3.08 0.90 14.58
C GLN A 74 2.77 2.29 15.14
N GLU A 75 2.92 3.34 14.32
CA GLU A 75 2.58 4.72 14.67
C GLU A 75 1.06 4.97 14.72
N VAL A 76 0.24 4.05 14.22
CA VAL A 76 -1.23 4.07 14.39
C VAL A 76 -1.66 3.58 15.78
N ILE A 77 -0.83 2.76 16.44
CA ILE A 77 -1.10 2.19 17.78
C ILE A 77 -1.16 3.22 18.92
N PRO A 78 -0.43 4.36 18.93
CA PRO A 78 -0.48 5.32 20.03
C PRO A 78 -1.78 6.13 20.18
N ASP A 79 -2.60 6.34 19.14
CA ASP A 79 -3.77 7.25 19.26
C ASP A 79 -5.06 6.59 19.77
N ALA A 80 -5.17 5.25 19.70
CA ALA A 80 -6.34 4.53 20.21
C ALA A 80 -6.47 4.52 21.75
N LYS A 81 -5.45 5.02 22.48
CA LYS A 81 -5.49 5.17 23.95
C LYS A 81 -5.79 6.60 24.42
N GLY A 82 -6.11 7.53 23.52
CA GLY A 82 -6.38 8.94 23.84
C GLY A 82 -7.81 9.29 24.26
N ILE A 83 -8.78 8.37 24.16
CA ILE A 83 -10.18 8.63 24.52
C ILE A 83 -10.61 7.75 25.70
N SER A 84 -10.05 8.03 26.88
CA SER A 84 -10.69 7.69 28.16
C SER A 84 -10.18 8.63 29.26
N ALA A 85 -10.43 9.93 29.08
CA ALA A 85 -10.36 10.90 30.15
C ALA A 85 -11.47 11.94 29.98
N GLY A 86 -12.52 11.80 30.78
CA GLY A 86 -13.46 12.88 31.10
C GLY A 86 -14.84 12.78 30.46
N GLN A 87 -15.78 12.10 31.10
CA GLN A 87 -16.84 12.71 31.92
C GLN A 87 -17.71 11.63 32.58
#